data_AF-A0A514JQE0-F1
#
_entry.id   AF-A0A514JQE0-F1
#
_cell.length_a   1.000
_cell.length_b   1.000
_cell.length_c   1.000
_cell.angle_alpha   90.00
_cell.angle_beta   90.00
_cell.angle_gamma   90.00
#
_symmetry.space_group_name_H-M   'P 1'
#
loop_
_entity.id
_entity.type
_entity.pdbx_description
1 polymer ?
#
loop_
_entity_poly.entity_id
_entity_poly.type
_entity_poly.pdbx_seq_one_letter_code
_entity_poly.pdbx_strand_id
1 'polypeptide(L)'
;MNHAQLTALGRALRVLGEHGEALSADTPDARLHEVKDDLRRALDLLEESVTTAAPSTRCAEHPTGPVDESAPDLCLLCETRRRAARRAEFNGPAPQHRPADPAPSRYGVRGDRPQPQQRWLPELWNGQAWQLCGTPRRDRREAELYIAAQRRGPRPAMAYRIVHEFTDYEVLRVWGTPVRVDIEPMGNA
;
A
#
# COMPACT_ATOMS: atom_id res chain seq x y z
N MET A 1 -16.11 9.04 10.70
CA MET A 1 -15.70 8.74 9.32
C MET A 1 -15.66 7.24 9.07
N ASN A 2 -16.31 6.75 8.03
CA ASN A 2 -16.26 5.32 7.65
C ASN A 2 -14.97 5.00 6.85
N HIS A 3 -14.59 3.72 6.74
CA HIS A 3 -13.36 3.31 6.06
C HIS A 3 -13.33 3.67 4.56
N ALA A 4 -14.50 3.70 3.91
CA ALA A 4 -14.62 4.06 2.50
C ALA A 4 -14.35 5.56 2.27
N GLN A 5 -14.85 6.43 3.15
CA GLN A 5 -14.60 7.88 3.15
C GLN A 5 -13.12 8.18 3.37
N LEU A 6 -12.48 7.49 4.34
CA LEU A 6 -11.02 7.58 4.55
C LEU A 6 -10.22 7.20 3.30
N THR A 7 -10.62 6.11 2.63
CA THR A 7 -9.97 5.65 1.40
C THR A 7 -10.19 6.62 0.24
N ALA A 8 -11.40 7.19 0.12
CA ALA A 8 -11.73 8.17 -0.91
C ALA A 8 -10.94 9.47 -0.73
N LEU A 9 -10.89 10.01 0.49
CA LEU A 9 -10.10 11.19 0.82
C LEU A 9 -8.61 10.95 0.57
N GLY A 10 -8.07 9.81 1.01
CA GLY A 10 -6.67 9.45 0.78
C GLY A 10 -6.31 9.30 -0.71
N ARG A 11 -7.26 8.92 -1.57
CA ARG A 11 -7.06 8.93 -3.04
C ARG A 11 -7.08 10.35 -3.60
N ALA A 12 -8.05 11.17 -3.19
CA ALA A 12 -8.16 12.55 -3.65
C ALA A 12 -6.91 13.38 -3.31
N LEU A 13 -6.40 13.25 -2.09
CA LEU A 13 -5.17 13.94 -1.65
C LEU A 13 -3.92 13.50 -2.44
N ARG A 14 -3.85 12.23 -2.87
CA ARG A 14 -2.73 11.75 -3.69
C ARG A 14 -2.75 12.34 -5.09
N VAL A 15 -3.92 12.38 -5.73
CA VAL A 15 -4.11 13.01 -7.04
C VAL A 15 -3.73 14.49 -6.99
N LEU A 16 -4.09 15.19 -5.90
CA LEU A 16 -3.67 16.58 -5.69
C LEU A 16 -2.16 16.75 -5.54
N GLY A 17 -1.49 15.82 -4.85
CA GLY A 17 -0.03 15.79 -4.77
C GLY A 17 0.61 15.61 -6.14
N GLU A 18 0.10 14.70 -6.96
CA GLU A 18 0.57 14.49 -8.34
C GLU A 18 0.36 15.73 -9.22
N HIS A 19 -0.78 16.42 -9.08
CA HIS A 19 -1.01 17.69 -9.76
C HIS A 19 -0.01 18.75 -9.31
N GLY A 20 0.26 18.85 -8.01
CA GLY A 20 1.24 19.80 -7.44
C GLY A 20 2.65 19.61 -7.99
N GLU A 21 3.12 18.36 -8.12
CA GLU A 21 4.42 18.02 -8.71
C GLU A 21 4.49 18.33 -10.22
N ALA A 22 3.36 18.23 -10.93
CA ALA A 22 3.29 18.48 -12.37
C ALA A 22 3.09 19.96 -12.73
N LEU A 23 2.82 20.83 -11.76
CA LEU A 23 2.63 22.26 -12.00
C LEU A 23 3.94 22.93 -12.45
N SER A 24 3.87 23.60 -13.58
CA SER A 24 4.94 24.46 -14.11
C SER A 24 4.37 25.77 -14.65
N ALA A 25 5.24 26.72 -14.99
CA ALA A 25 4.84 28.00 -15.57
C ALA A 25 4.05 27.86 -16.90
N ASP A 26 4.22 26.74 -17.60
CA ASP A 26 3.59 26.46 -18.89
C ASP A 26 2.32 25.59 -18.76
N THR A 27 1.80 25.42 -17.54
CA THR A 27 0.61 24.59 -17.31
C THR A 27 -0.60 25.18 -18.05
N PRO A 28 -1.28 24.42 -18.93
CA PRO A 28 -2.45 24.92 -19.64
C PRO A 28 -3.61 25.24 -18.70
N ASP A 29 -4.40 26.28 -19.00
CA ASP A 29 -5.58 26.68 -18.20
C ASP A 29 -6.58 25.54 -17.99
N ALA A 30 -6.78 24.68 -18.98
CA ALA A 30 -7.64 23.50 -18.86
C ALA A 30 -7.19 22.58 -17.70
N ARG A 31 -5.88 22.38 -17.55
CA ARG A 31 -5.30 21.61 -16.44
C ARG A 31 -5.50 22.33 -15.11
N LEU A 32 -5.37 23.65 -15.06
CA LEU A 32 -5.63 24.42 -13.84
C LEU A 32 -7.11 24.33 -13.39
N HIS A 33 -8.03 24.27 -14.34
CA HIS A 33 -9.45 24.02 -14.06
C HIS A 33 -9.70 22.61 -13.50
N GLU A 34 -9.06 21.58 -14.04
CA GLU A 34 -9.12 20.22 -13.50
C GLU A 34 -8.61 20.15 -12.05
N VAL A 35 -7.44 20.76 -11.79
CA VAL A 35 -6.85 20.83 -10.43
C VAL A 35 -7.80 21.55 -9.46
N LYS A 36 -8.41 22.66 -9.90
CA LYS A 36 -9.39 23.40 -9.09
C LYS A 36 -10.60 22.54 -8.71
N ASP A 37 -11.11 21.75 -9.65
CA ASP A 37 -12.26 20.88 -9.39
C ASP A 37 -11.89 19.69 -8.48
N ASP A 38 -10.69 19.14 -8.63
CA ASP A 38 -10.16 18.13 -7.70
C ASP A 38 -9.96 18.67 -6.29
N LEU A 39 -9.48 19.92 -6.15
CA LEU A 39 -9.32 20.58 -4.85
C LEU A 39 -10.67 20.75 -4.15
N ARG A 40 -11.69 21.18 -4.88
CA ARG A 40 -13.07 21.30 -4.35
C ARG A 40 -13.60 19.95 -3.88
N ARG A 41 -13.47 18.90 -4.71
CA ARG A 41 -13.89 17.54 -4.33
C ARG A 41 -13.20 17.05 -3.06
N ALA A 42 -11.90 17.29 -2.91
CA ALA A 42 -11.17 16.88 -1.72
C ALA A 42 -11.62 17.66 -0.47
N LEU A 43 -11.90 18.96 -0.62
CA LEU A 43 -12.46 19.79 0.45
C LEU A 43 -13.85 19.31 0.87
N ASP A 44 -14.73 19.02 -0.07
CA ASP A 44 -16.08 18.52 0.22
C ASP A 44 -16.02 17.19 1.00
N LEU A 45 -15.15 16.26 0.59
CA LEU A 45 -14.93 14.99 1.29
C LEU A 45 -14.38 15.19 2.71
N LEU A 46 -13.48 16.16 2.89
CA LEU A 46 -12.92 16.49 4.19
C LEU A 46 -13.99 17.11 5.10
N GLU A 47 -14.76 18.06 4.58
CA GLU A 47 -15.85 18.71 5.33
C GLU A 47 -16.88 17.68 5.78
N GLU A 48 -17.34 16.82 4.87
CA GLU A 48 -18.24 15.70 5.20
C GLU A 48 -17.67 14.83 6.33
N SER A 49 -16.36 14.55 6.30
CA SER A 49 -15.72 13.72 7.32
C SER A 49 -15.63 14.38 8.70
N VAL A 50 -15.47 15.70 8.75
CA VAL A 50 -15.37 16.49 10.00
C VAL A 50 -16.75 16.74 10.59
N THR A 51 -17.77 16.94 9.74
CA THR A 51 -19.15 17.16 10.19
C THR A 51 -19.87 15.87 10.57
N THR A 52 -19.43 14.73 10.07
CA THR A 52 -20.04 13.43 10.39
C THR A 52 -19.71 13.02 11.83
N ALA A 53 -20.74 12.78 12.64
CA ALA A 53 -20.60 12.29 14.00
C ALA A 53 -19.74 11.02 14.06
N ALA A 54 -18.88 10.91 15.08
CA ALA A 54 -18.08 9.72 15.29
C ALA A 54 -19.00 8.49 15.43
N PRO A 55 -18.66 7.35 14.82
CA PRO A 55 -19.42 6.11 15.02
C PRO A 55 -19.45 5.80 16.51
N SER A 56 -20.67 5.68 17.08
CA SER A 56 -20.84 5.29 18.47
C SER A 56 -21.35 3.86 18.56
N THR A 57 -20.67 3.03 19.35
CA THR A 57 -21.18 1.70 19.69
C THR A 57 -21.97 1.78 21.00
N ARG A 58 -22.74 0.72 21.32
CA ARG A 58 -23.41 0.56 22.62
C ARG A 58 -22.54 -0.21 23.62
N CYS A 59 -21.27 -0.44 23.30
CA CYS A 59 -20.32 -1.18 24.13
C CYS A 59 -19.62 -0.22 25.10
N ALA A 60 -19.63 -0.54 26.39
CA ALA A 60 -18.92 0.25 27.41
C ALA A 60 -17.39 0.21 27.24
N GLU A 61 -16.83 -0.87 26.68
CA GLU A 61 -15.39 -0.98 26.42
C GLU A 61 -14.94 -0.17 25.19
N HIS A 62 -15.82 0.01 24.20
CA HIS A 62 -15.47 0.62 22.91
C HIS A 62 -16.52 1.65 22.46
N PRO A 63 -16.78 2.72 23.23
CA PRO A 63 -17.87 3.65 22.94
C PRO A 63 -17.73 4.33 21.57
N THR A 64 -16.51 4.54 21.08
CA THR A 64 -16.20 5.12 19.75
C THR A 64 -15.56 4.11 18.80
N GLY A 65 -15.79 2.82 19.04
CA GLY A 65 -15.25 1.74 18.22
C GLY A 65 -15.89 1.67 16.82
N PRO A 66 -15.30 0.89 15.89
CA PRO A 66 -15.92 0.65 14.59
C PRO A 66 -17.28 -0.04 14.75
N VAL A 67 -18.26 0.46 14.00
CA VAL A 67 -19.65 0.00 14.08
C VAL A 67 -19.90 -1.20 13.14
N ASP A 68 -20.51 -2.26 13.67
CA ASP A 68 -21.06 -3.39 12.90
C ASP A 68 -22.57 -3.47 13.18
N GLU A 69 -23.41 -3.20 12.18
CA GLU A 69 -24.88 -3.23 12.31
C GLU A 69 -25.44 -4.61 12.69
N SER A 70 -24.69 -5.67 12.38
CA SER A 70 -25.07 -7.04 12.73
C SER A 70 -24.66 -7.44 14.15
N ALA A 71 -23.92 -6.59 14.86
CA ALA A 71 -23.49 -6.82 16.23
C ALA A 71 -24.56 -6.34 17.23
N PRO A 72 -24.86 -7.12 18.31
CA PRO A 72 -25.85 -6.73 19.31
C PRO A 72 -25.57 -5.39 20.01
N ASP A 73 -24.30 -5.09 20.25
CA ASP A 73 -23.79 -3.86 20.87
C ASP A 73 -23.25 -2.86 19.83
N LEU A 74 -23.50 -3.11 18.54
CA LEU A 74 -22.94 -2.37 17.42
C LEU A 74 -21.41 -2.36 17.35
N CYS A 75 -20.71 -3.13 18.20
CA CYS A 75 -19.26 -3.08 18.30
C CYS A 75 -18.60 -4.18 17.46
N LEU A 76 -17.93 -3.80 16.37
CA LEU A 76 -17.24 -4.74 15.49
C LEU A 76 -16.14 -5.52 16.21
N LEU A 77 -15.43 -4.91 17.16
CA LEU A 77 -14.31 -5.54 17.89
C LEU A 77 -14.81 -6.68 18.79
N CYS A 78 -15.86 -6.41 19.58
CA CYS A 78 -16.50 -7.40 20.43
C CYS A 78 -17.17 -8.49 19.59
N GLU A 79 -17.81 -8.12 18.48
CA GLU A 79 -18.46 -9.09 17.58
C GLU A 79 -17.45 -10.00 16.87
N THR A 80 -16.30 -9.46 16.45
CA THR A 80 -15.20 -10.25 15.90
C THR A 80 -14.68 -11.26 16.92
N ARG A 81 -14.55 -10.85 18.19
CA ARG A 81 -14.18 -11.75 19.29
C ARG A 81 -15.24 -12.84 19.52
N ARG A 82 -16.54 -12.49 19.55
CA ARG A 82 -17.66 -13.46 19.68
C ARG A 82 -17.70 -14.45 18.52
N ARG A 83 -17.51 -13.99 17.27
CA ARG A 83 -17.42 -14.85 16.08
C ARG A 83 -16.20 -15.77 16.11
N ALA A 84 -15.06 -15.30 16.62
CA ALA A 84 -13.88 -16.14 16.80
C ALA A 84 -14.11 -17.24 17.85
N ALA A 85 -14.72 -16.91 18.99
CA ALA A 85 -15.08 -17.88 20.03
C ALA A 85 -16.05 -18.95 19.50
N ARG A 86 -17.14 -18.54 18.83
CA ARG A 86 -18.09 -19.47 18.20
C ARG A 86 -17.42 -20.38 17.16
N ARG A 87 -16.50 -19.85 16.33
CA ARG A 87 -15.74 -20.70 15.39
C ARG A 87 -14.88 -21.74 16.09
N ALA A 88 -14.26 -21.37 17.23
CA ALA A 88 -13.43 -22.28 18.00
C ALA A 88 -14.24 -23.41 18.66
N GLU A 89 -15.49 -23.15 19.05
CA GLU A 89 -16.42 -24.16 19.60
C GLU A 89 -16.83 -25.21 18.56
N PHE A 90 -17.13 -24.80 17.32
CA PHE A 90 -17.65 -25.70 16.28
C PHE A 90 -16.58 -26.38 15.41
N ASN A 91 -15.49 -25.68 15.07
CA ASN A 91 -14.46 -26.18 14.15
C ASN A 91 -13.14 -26.55 14.86
N GLY A 92 -13.12 -26.50 16.20
CA GLY A 92 -11.88 -26.48 16.98
C GLY A 92 -11.14 -25.15 16.86
N PRO A 93 -10.12 -24.90 17.70
CA PRO A 93 -9.32 -23.69 17.59
C PRO A 93 -8.72 -23.59 16.19
N ALA A 94 -8.96 -22.46 15.50
CA ALA A 94 -8.29 -22.17 14.24
C ALA A 94 -6.78 -22.34 14.46
N PRO A 95 -6.03 -22.92 13.50
CA PRO A 95 -4.59 -23.02 13.63
C PRO A 95 -4.08 -21.61 13.88
N GLN A 96 -3.49 -21.43 15.06
CA GLN A 96 -2.78 -20.20 15.39
C GLN A 96 -1.75 -20.04 14.27
N HIS A 97 -1.86 -18.98 13.48
CA HIS A 97 -0.81 -18.62 12.55
C HIS A 97 0.36 -18.18 13.42
N ARG A 98 1.14 -19.16 13.88
CA ARG A 98 2.41 -18.91 14.54
C ARG A 98 3.20 -18.10 13.52
N PRO A 99 3.61 -16.86 13.84
CA PRO A 99 4.60 -16.18 13.01
C PRO A 99 5.71 -17.19 12.79
N ALA A 100 5.98 -17.53 11.53
CA ALA A 100 7.09 -18.43 11.24
C ALA A 100 8.32 -17.82 11.92
N ASP A 101 8.95 -18.57 12.82
CA ASP A 101 10.20 -18.12 13.44
C ASP A 101 11.13 -17.69 12.30
N PRO A 102 11.76 -16.49 12.36
CA PRO A 102 12.60 -16.01 11.29
C PRO A 102 13.67 -17.07 11.00
N ALA A 103 13.54 -17.76 9.87
CA ALA A 103 14.50 -18.77 9.49
C ALA A 103 15.86 -18.06 9.30
N PRO A 104 16.95 -18.55 9.91
CA PRO A 104 18.26 -17.93 9.77
C PRO A 104 18.67 -17.96 8.30
N SER A 105 18.55 -16.80 7.66
CA SER A 105 19.05 -16.54 6.32
C SER A 105 20.57 -16.34 6.41
N ARG A 106 21.31 -16.92 5.46
CA ARG A 106 22.77 -16.71 5.28
C ARG A 106 23.15 -15.23 5.06
N TYR A 107 22.16 -14.37 4.83
CA TYR A 107 22.25 -12.92 4.76
C TYR A 107 21.39 -12.38 5.90
N GLY A 108 22.01 -11.79 6.92
CA GLY A 108 21.44 -11.59 8.27
C GLY A 108 20.06 -10.94 8.36
N VAL A 109 19.54 -10.92 9.59
CA VAL A 109 18.25 -10.30 9.91
C VAL A 109 18.29 -8.80 9.65
N ARG A 110 17.23 -8.29 9.03
CA ARG A 110 16.85 -6.87 8.87
C ARG A 110 17.41 -6.01 10.01
N GLY A 111 18.31 -5.09 9.70
CA GLY A 111 18.70 -4.05 10.65
C GLY A 111 17.54 -3.11 10.93
N ASP A 112 17.44 -2.58 12.15
CA ASP A 112 16.36 -1.68 12.61
C ASP A 112 16.19 -0.43 11.72
N ARG A 113 17.22 -0.04 10.95
CA ARG A 113 17.16 1.02 9.95
C ARG A 113 17.91 0.58 8.67
N PRO A 114 17.19 0.18 7.62
CA PRO A 114 17.83 -0.10 6.34
C PRO A 114 18.33 1.21 5.70
N GLN A 115 19.59 1.24 5.29
CA GLN A 115 20.16 2.39 4.57
C GLN A 115 19.64 2.41 3.12
N PRO A 116 19.36 3.58 2.53
CA PRO A 116 18.93 3.69 1.14
C PRO A 116 20.01 3.15 0.20
N GLN A 117 19.67 2.12 -0.58
CA GLN A 117 20.56 1.52 -1.58
C GLN A 117 20.10 1.87 -2.99
N GLN A 118 21.03 2.30 -3.84
CA GLN A 118 20.77 2.46 -5.27
C GLN A 118 20.43 1.12 -5.92
N ARG A 119 19.36 1.11 -6.71
CA ARG A 119 18.86 -0.05 -7.44
C ARG A 119 18.43 0.31 -8.84
N TRP A 120 18.54 -0.68 -9.72
CA TRP A 120 18.07 -0.63 -11.09
C TRP A 120 16.93 -1.62 -11.28
N LEU A 121 15.72 -1.14 -11.52
CA LEU A 121 14.49 -1.92 -11.60
C LEU A 121 14.16 -2.23 -13.06
N PRO A 122 14.25 -3.49 -13.50
CA PRO A 122 13.82 -3.88 -14.83
C PRO A 122 12.29 -4.01 -14.85
N GLU A 123 11.63 -3.20 -15.66
CA GLU A 123 10.17 -3.22 -15.80
C GLU A 123 9.75 -3.65 -17.20
N LEU A 124 8.61 -4.33 -17.29
CA LEU A 124 7.94 -4.68 -18.52
C LEU A 124 6.63 -3.91 -18.63
N TRP A 125 6.17 -3.68 -19.86
CA TRP A 125 4.82 -3.19 -20.11
C TRP A 125 3.87 -4.36 -20.33
N ASN A 126 2.83 -4.46 -19.49
CA ASN A 126 1.87 -5.57 -19.53
C ASN A 126 0.62 -5.27 -20.40
N GLY A 127 0.55 -4.08 -21.02
CA GLY A 127 -0.62 -3.62 -21.78
C GLY A 127 -1.41 -2.51 -21.07
N GLN A 128 -1.25 -2.36 -19.76
CA GLN A 128 -1.96 -1.37 -18.94
C GLN A 128 -1.03 -0.52 -18.08
N ALA A 129 0.02 -1.12 -17.53
CA ALA A 129 0.97 -0.45 -16.67
C ALA A 129 2.38 -1.03 -16.81
N TRP A 130 3.36 -0.25 -16.35
CA TRP A 130 4.71 -0.73 -16.11
C TRP A 130 4.72 -1.60 -14.85
N GLN A 131 5.27 -2.80 -14.97
CA GLN A 131 5.33 -3.77 -13.90
C GLN A 131 6.75 -4.30 -13.76
N LEU A 132 7.23 -4.39 -12.50
CA LEU A 132 8.51 -5.00 -12.18
C LEU A 132 8.56 -6.45 -12.71
N CYS A 133 9.56 -6.76 -13.54
CA CYS A 133 9.65 -8.06 -14.21
C CYS A 133 10.69 -9.01 -13.61
N GLY A 134 11.19 -8.71 -12.42
CA GLY A 134 12.17 -9.53 -11.69
C GLY A 134 12.59 -8.86 -10.39
N THR A 135 13.69 -9.31 -9.79
CA THR A 135 14.25 -8.59 -8.64
C THR A 135 15.03 -7.35 -9.09
N PRO A 136 15.01 -6.24 -8.32
CA PRO A 136 15.87 -5.09 -8.55
C PRO A 136 17.36 -5.48 -8.57
N ARG A 137 18.15 -4.77 -9.38
CA ARG A 137 19.60 -5.02 -9.56
C ARG A 137 20.45 -4.02 -8.82
N ARG A 138 21.67 -4.45 -8.49
CA ARG A 138 22.63 -3.59 -7.80
C ARG A 138 23.32 -2.63 -8.76
N ASP A 139 23.42 -3.03 -10.03
CA ASP A 139 24.01 -2.22 -11.08
C ASP A 139 23.14 -2.19 -12.34
N ARG A 140 23.38 -1.16 -13.16
CA ARG A 140 22.62 -0.93 -14.40
C ARG A 140 22.85 -2.04 -15.42
N ARG A 141 24.07 -2.54 -15.51
CA ARG A 141 24.51 -3.50 -16.53
C ARG A 141 23.82 -4.85 -16.33
N GLU A 142 23.67 -5.28 -15.09
CA GLU A 142 22.94 -6.47 -14.67
C GLU A 142 21.46 -6.35 -15.05
N ALA A 143 20.86 -5.17 -14.89
CA ALA A 143 19.47 -4.91 -15.31
C ALA A 143 19.31 -4.97 -16.83
N GLU A 144 20.26 -4.38 -17.57
CA GLU A 144 20.29 -4.43 -19.03
C GLU A 144 20.45 -5.87 -19.55
N LEU A 145 21.38 -6.64 -18.99
CA LEU A 145 21.59 -8.05 -19.33
C LEU A 145 20.34 -8.89 -19.02
N TYR A 146 19.67 -8.60 -17.92
CA TYR A 146 18.42 -9.27 -17.56
C TYR A 146 17.30 -9.00 -18.56
N ILE A 147 17.06 -7.74 -18.93
CA ILE A 147 16.07 -7.40 -19.96
C ILE A 147 16.43 -8.03 -21.30
N ALA A 148 17.72 -8.04 -21.67
CA ALA A 148 18.18 -8.69 -22.89
C ALA A 148 17.88 -10.19 -22.89
N ALA A 149 17.99 -10.87 -21.74
CA ALA A 149 17.60 -12.26 -21.60
C ALA A 149 16.07 -12.44 -21.69
N GLN A 150 15.28 -11.58 -21.04
CA GLN A 150 13.81 -11.62 -21.10
C GLN A 150 13.28 -11.44 -22.53
N ARG A 151 13.92 -10.57 -23.32
CA ARG A 151 13.60 -10.36 -24.75
C ARG A 151 13.84 -11.60 -25.61
N ARG A 152 14.75 -12.49 -25.21
CA ARG A 152 15.04 -13.77 -25.88
C ARG A 152 14.20 -14.93 -25.35
N GLY A 153 13.36 -14.68 -24.35
CA GLY A 153 12.49 -15.69 -23.75
C GLY A 153 11.30 -16.06 -24.64
N PRO A 154 10.55 -17.11 -24.27
CA PRO A 154 9.44 -17.62 -25.08
C PRO A 154 8.22 -16.67 -25.14
N ARG A 155 8.11 -15.71 -24.22
CA ARG A 155 7.02 -14.70 -24.16
C ARG A 155 7.58 -13.33 -23.78
N PRO A 156 8.22 -12.61 -24.71
CA PRO A 156 8.71 -11.27 -24.45
C PRO A 156 7.52 -10.30 -24.28
N ALA A 157 7.68 -9.33 -23.39
CA ALA A 157 6.75 -8.22 -23.27
C ALA A 157 6.93 -7.24 -24.44
N MET A 158 5.89 -6.45 -24.73
CA MET A 158 5.94 -5.51 -25.86
C MET A 158 6.96 -4.39 -25.67
N ALA A 159 7.23 -4.01 -24.42
CA ALA A 159 8.24 -3.01 -24.09
C ALA A 159 8.88 -3.33 -22.74
N TYR A 160 10.12 -2.86 -22.58
CA TYR A 160 10.89 -2.94 -21.35
C TYR A 160 11.55 -1.60 -21.08
N ARG A 161 11.71 -1.25 -19.80
CA ARG A 161 12.49 -0.10 -19.36
C ARG A 161 13.28 -0.43 -18.11
N ILE A 162 14.25 0.43 -17.81
CA ILE A 162 15.02 0.37 -16.57
C ILE A 162 14.78 1.66 -15.81
N VAL A 163 14.40 1.52 -14.54
CA VAL A 163 14.20 2.64 -13.62
C VAL A 163 15.33 2.63 -12.59
N HIS A 164 15.85 3.81 -12.27
CA HIS A 164 16.83 3.98 -11.19
C HIS A 164 16.11 4.51 -9.95
N GLU A 165 16.25 3.82 -8.82
CA GLU A 165 15.57 4.16 -7.57
C GLU A 165 16.48 3.88 -6.36
N PHE A 166 16.27 4.62 -5.27
CA PHE A 166 16.88 4.32 -3.98
C PHE A 166 15.86 3.56 -3.14
N THR A 167 16.11 2.27 -2.89
CA THR A 167 15.26 1.45 -2.04
C THR A 167 15.87 1.34 -0.66
N ASP A 168 15.08 1.57 0.38
CA ASP A 168 15.43 1.36 1.78
C ASP A 168 14.99 -0.03 2.27
N TYR A 169 14.93 -1.04 1.40
CA TYR A 169 14.70 -2.43 1.81
C TYR A 169 15.44 -3.42 0.91
N GLU A 170 15.85 -4.55 1.48
CA GLU A 170 16.43 -5.66 0.71
C GLU A 170 15.29 -6.52 0.14
N VAL A 171 15.05 -6.43 -1.17
CA VAL A 171 14.08 -7.30 -1.87
C VAL A 171 14.70 -8.70 -2.04
N LEU A 172 14.60 -9.50 -0.99
CA LEU A 172 14.83 -10.94 -1.10
C LEU A 172 13.60 -11.57 -1.77
N ARG A 173 13.84 -12.55 -2.65
CA ARG A 173 12.74 -13.32 -3.28
C ARG A 173 11.90 -13.96 -2.17
N VAL A 174 10.73 -13.39 -1.92
CA VAL A 174 9.65 -14.07 -1.22
C VAL A 174 8.85 -14.80 -2.30
N TRP A 175 8.65 -16.11 -2.15
CA TRP A 175 7.69 -16.81 -3.00
C TRP A 175 6.28 -16.31 -2.63
N GLY A 176 5.62 -15.59 -3.55
CA GLY A 176 4.32 -14.97 -3.33
C GLY A 176 4.17 -13.62 -4.06
N THR A 177 2.96 -13.04 -4.04
CA THR A 177 2.69 -11.71 -4.58
C THR A 177 3.36 -10.65 -3.69
N PRO A 178 4.25 -9.79 -4.21
CA PRO A 178 4.90 -8.78 -3.39
C PRO A 178 3.87 -7.79 -2.85
N VAL A 179 3.82 -7.65 -1.53
CA VAL A 179 3.00 -6.65 -0.84
C VAL A 179 3.92 -5.48 -0.50
N ARG A 180 3.61 -4.29 -1.03
CA ARG A 180 4.26 -3.04 -0.65
C ARG A 180 3.72 -2.62 0.72
N VAL A 181 4.61 -2.42 1.68
CA VAL A 181 4.28 -1.89 3.00
C VAL A 181 5.03 -0.58 3.15
N ASP A 182 4.31 0.52 3.35
CA ASP A 182 4.92 1.83 3.57
C ASP A 182 5.58 1.87 4.96
N ILE A 183 6.66 2.64 5.08
CA ILE A 183 7.40 2.82 6.33
C ILE A 183 6.63 3.85 7.18
N GLU A 184 6.25 3.46 8.39
CA GLU A 184 5.66 4.38 9.37
C GLU A 184 6.60 5.58 9.62
N PRO A 185 6.07 6.82 9.74
CA PRO A 185 6.89 7.99 9.99
C PRO A 185 7.49 7.92 11.40
N MET A 186 8.82 7.97 11.47
CA MET A 186 9.56 8.02 12.72
C MET A 186 9.23 9.31 13.48
N GLY A 187 8.56 9.17 14.61
CA GLY A 187 8.41 10.24 15.59
C GLY A 187 9.78 10.65 16.12
N ASN A 188 10.13 11.91 15.89
CA ASN A 188 11.25 12.55 16.59
C ASN A 188 10.73 13.04 17.95
N ALA A 189 11.29 12.49 19.02
CA ALA A 189 11.28 13.09 20.35
C ALA A 189 12.35 14.18 20.44
#